data_AF-A0A6P0WHX9-F1
#
_entry.id   AF-A0A6P0WHX9-F1
#
_cell.length_a   1.000
_cell.length_b   1.000
_cell.length_c   1.000
_cell.angle_alpha   90.00
_cell.angle_beta   90.00
_cell.angle_gamma   90.00
#
_symmetry.space_group_name_H-M   'P 1'
#
loop_
_entity.id
_entity.type
_entity.pdbx_description
1 polymer ?
#
loop_
_entity_poly.entity_id
_entity_poly.type
_entity_poly.pdbx_seq_one_letter_code
_entity_poly.pdbx_strand_id
1 'polypeptide(L)'
;MTLEEFGRLLESYPVTAEIHQGGEVTLTEFRNLVVKNLQESNNFVLVNYLRKTISQERGGHISPVAAYHEETDRFLILDVSRYKYPPVWVKAEELWQAIATIDSTSGKARGFVLVSPR
;
A
#
# COMPACT_ATOMS: atom_id res chain seq x y z
N MET A 1 -8.62 -6.03 9.07
CA MET A 1 -9.60 -5.34 8.22
C MET A 1 -9.20 -5.51 6.78
N THR A 2 -10.17 -5.61 5.88
CA THR A 2 -9.97 -5.66 4.43
C THR A 2 -9.63 -4.26 3.89
N LEU A 3 -9.19 -4.16 2.63
CA LEU A 3 -8.91 -2.87 2.00
C LEU A 3 -10.14 -1.94 2.00
N GLU A 4 -11.34 -2.49 1.72
CA GLU A 4 -12.59 -1.72 1.68
C GLU A 4 -13.07 -1.29 3.07
N GLU A 5 -12.86 -2.12 4.09
CA GLU A 5 -13.10 -1.71 5.48
C GLU A 5 -12.15 -0.60 5.89
N PHE A 6 -10.90 -0.66 5.45
CA PHE A 6 -9.89 0.34 5.79
C PHE A 6 -10.19 1.69 5.14
N GLY A 7 -10.55 1.72 3.85
CA GLY A 7 -11.01 2.94 3.18
C GLY A 7 -12.24 3.55 3.87
N ARG A 8 -13.27 2.75 4.17
CA ARG A 8 -14.46 3.23 4.90
C ARG A 8 -14.15 3.76 6.30
N LEU A 9 -13.20 3.14 7.01
CA LEU A 9 -12.74 3.64 8.31
C LEU A 9 -12.09 5.01 8.17
N LEU A 10 -11.25 5.21 7.15
CA LEU A 10 -10.64 6.51 6.88
C LEU A 10 -11.72 7.56 6.56
N GLU A 11 -12.68 7.24 5.70
CA GLU A 11 -13.77 8.16 5.32
C GLU A 11 -14.78 8.47 6.45
N SER A 12 -14.74 7.71 7.54
CA SER A 12 -15.50 8.06 8.76
C SER A 12 -14.97 9.32 9.46
N TYR A 13 -13.75 9.75 9.11
CA TYR A 13 -13.14 11.03 9.49
C TYR A 13 -13.15 12.01 8.29
N PRO A 14 -12.90 13.32 8.49
CA PRO A 14 -12.96 14.32 7.41
C PRO A 14 -11.73 14.27 6.48
N VAL A 15 -11.53 13.12 5.84
CA VAL A 15 -10.50 12.87 4.82
C VAL A 15 -11.14 12.22 3.59
N THR A 16 -10.44 12.30 2.47
CA THR A 16 -10.74 11.57 1.24
C THR A 16 -9.88 10.31 1.20
N ALA A 17 -10.45 9.17 0.82
CA ALA A 17 -9.73 7.91 0.69
C ALA A 17 -10.00 7.27 -0.68
N GLU A 18 -9.06 7.41 -1.62
CA GLU A 18 -9.14 6.79 -2.94
C GLU A 18 -8.57 5.37 -2.88
N ILE A 19 -9.42 4.36 -3.09
CA ILE A 19 -9.05 2.95 -3.02
C ILE A 19 -8.69 2.44 -4.42
N HIS A 20 -7.52 1.84 -4.55
CA HIS A 20 -7.10 1.14 -5.78
C HIS A 20 -6.85 -0.34 -5.48
N GLN A 21 -7.61 -1.22 -6.14
CA GLN A 21 -7.38 -2.66 -6.06
C GLN A 21 -6.15 -3.03 -6.91
N GLY A 22 -5.28 -3.89 -6.40
CA GLY A 22 -4.01 -4.22 -7.04
C GLY A 22 -4.13 -4.89 -8.42
N GLY A 23 -5.29 -5.49 -8.73
CA GLY A 23 -5.60 -6.07 -10.03
C GLY A 23 -6.15 -5.09 -11.07
N GLU A 24 -6.46 -3.85 -10.68
CA GLU A 24 -7.07 -2.84 -11.55
C GLU A 24 -6.06 -1.84 -12.12
N VAL A 25 -4.82 -1.86 -11.64
CA VAL A 25 -3.74 -0.96 -12.09
C VAL A 25 -2.53 -1.75 -12.58
N THR A 26 -1.92 -1.28 -13.66
CA THR A 26 -0.62 -1.77 -14.13
C THR A 26 0.50 -1.37 -13.16
N LEU A 27 1.65 -2.05 -13.21
CA LEU A 27 2.84 -1.67 -12.44
C LEU A 27 3.25 -0.20 -12.68
N THR A 28 3.15 0.26 -13.93
CA THR A 28 3.48 1.65 -14.29
C THR A 28 2.50 2.64 -13.67
N GLU A 29 1.20 2.38 -13.73
CA GLU A 29 0.18 3.22 -13.09
C GLU A 29 0.34 3.24 -11.57
N PHE A 30 0.52 2.08 -10.94
CA PHE A 30 0.80 1.97 -9.51
C PHE A 30 1.99 2.84 -9.10
N ARG A 31 3.12 2.70 -9.81
CA ARG A 31 4.34 3.50 -9.52
C ARG A 31 4.04 4.99 -9.67
N ASN A 32 3.43 5.41 -10.77
CA ASN A 32 3.17 6.82 -11.05
C ASN A 32 2.22 7.45 -10.03
N LEU A 33 1.13 6.76 -9.66
CA LEU A 33 0.16 7.24 -8.67
C LEU A 33 0.80 7.41 -7.29
N VAL A 34 1.54 6.40 -6.83
CA VAL A 34 2.18 6.42 -5.51
C VAL A 34 3.30 7.46 -5.45
N VAL A 35 4.17 7.52 -6.47
CA VAL A 35 5.26 8.50 -6.53
C VAL A 35 4.73 9.92 -6.56
N LYS A 36 3.70 10.19 -7.37
CA LYS A 36 3.05 11.51 -7.40
C LYS A 36 2.50 11.88 -6.03
N ASN A 37 1.78 10.97 -5.37
CA ASN A 37 1.21 11.22 -4.05
C ASN A 37 2.28 11.53 -2.99
N LEU A 38 3.41 10.80 -3.01
CA LEU A 38 4.54 11.02 -2.08
C LEU A 38 5.22 12.40 -2.25
N GLN A 39 5.01 13.08 -3.38
CA GLN A 39 5.53 14.43 -3.63
C GLN A 39 4.59 15.54 -3.15
N GLU A 40 3.33 15.20 -2.81
CA GLU A 40 2.32 16.17 -2.39
C GLU A 40 2.24 16.25 -0.86
N SER A 41 2.36 17.46 -0.32
CA SER A 41 2.19 17.68 1.12
C SER A 41 0.78 17.30 1.59
N ASN A 42 0.65 16.75 2.79
CA ASN A 42 -0.60 16.30 3.40
C ASN A 42 -1.31 15.15 2.66
N ASN A 43 -0.66 14.54 1.68
CA ASN A 43 -1.13 13.33 1.03
C ASN A 43 -0.34 12.14 1.56
N PHE A 44 -1.00 10.99 1.69
CA PHE A 44 -0.40 9.79 2.25
C PHE A 44 -0.81 8.55 1.45
N VAL A 45 0.11 7.60 1.38
CA VAL A 45 -0.13 6.30 0.76
C VAL A 45 -0.11 5.20 1.81
N LEU A 46 -1.16 4.38 1.80
CA LEU A 46 -1.28 3.21 2.67
C LEU A 46 -1.42 1.96 1.81
N VAL A 47 -0.65 0.91 2.09
CA VAL A 47 -0.67 -0.33 1.29
C VAL A 47 -1.25 -1.48 2.11
N ASN A 48 -2.12 -2.29 1.49
CA ASN A 48 -2.54 -3.60 1.95
C ASN A 48 -1.87 -4.65 1.05
N TYR A 49 -1.02 -5.49 1.61
CA TYR A 49 -0.19 -6.41 0.82
C TYR A 49 -0.01 -7.76 1.50
N LEU A 50 0.30 -8.81 0.72
CA LEU A 50 0.62 -10.12 1.27
C LEU A 50 2.12 -10.19 1.60
N ARG A 51 2.50 -10.34 2.88
CA ARG A 51 3.92 -10.41 3.30
C ARG A 51 4.74 -11.49 2.59
N LYS A 52 4.10 -12.62 2.27
CA LYS A 52 4.77 -13.78 1.66
C LYS A 52 5.41 -13.45 0.31
N THR A 53 4.84 -12.52 -0.46
CA THR A 53 5.38 -12.15 -1.78
C THR A 53 6.62 -11.27 -1.69
N ILE A 54 6.90 -10.67 -0.53
CA ILE A 54 8.09 -9.82 -0.30
C ILE A 54 9.09 -10.48 0.66
N SER A 55 9.11 -11.82 0.68
CA SER A 55 9.99 -12.64 1.52
C SER A 55 9.85 -12.40 3.04
N GLN A 56 8.71 -11.87 3.49
CA GLN A 56 8.37 -11.75 4.90
C GLN A 56 7.43 -12.89 5.35
N GLU A 57 7.46 -13.20 6.64
CA GLU A 57 6.57 -14.20 7.22
C GLU A 57 5.10 -13.80 7.16
N ARG A 58 4.35 -14.59 6.39
CA ARG A 58 2.90 -14.92 6.40
C ARG A 58 1.90 -13.77 6.62
N GLY A 59 0.85 -13.79 5.79
CA GLY A 59 -0.40 -13.07 6.02
C GLY A 59 -0.50 -11.72 5.31
N GLY A 60 -1.73 -11.21 5.24
CA GLY A 60 -1.97 -9.83 4.81
C GLY A 60 -1.50 -8.84 5.86
N HIS A 61 -0.99 -7.70 5.42
CA HIS A 61 -0.49 -6.63 6.28
C HIS A 61 -0.86 -5.26 5.72
N ILE A 62 -0.98 -4.27 6.60
CA ILE A 62 -1.23 -2.87 6.23
C ILE A 62 -0.15 -1.99 6.86
N SER A 63 0.45 -1.11 6.07
CA SER A 63 1.40 -0.10 6.56
C SER A 63 1.50 1.11 5.62
N PRO A 64 1.95 2.28 6.09
CA PRO A 64 2.21 3.43 5.23
C PRO A 64 3.45 3.23 4.34
N VAL A 65 3.42 3.86 3.16
CA VAL A 65 4.61 4.09 2.34
C VAL A 65 5.11 5.50 2.61
N ALA A 66 6.40 5.65 2.89
CA ALA A 66 7.00 6.92 3.27
C ALA A 66 7.89 7.57 2.22
N ALA A 67 8.47 6.78 1.32
CA ALA A 67 9.38 7.28 0.32
C ALA A 67 9.47 6.35 -0.89
N TYR A 68 9.95 6.90 -2.00
CA TYR A 68 10.34 6.18 -3.19
C TYR A 68 11.79 6.54 -3.53
N HIS A 69 12.60 5.54 -3.86
CA HIS A 69 13.99 5.70 -4.28
C HIS A 69 14.11 5.29 -5.75
N GLU A 70 14.23 6.30 -6.61
CA GLU A 70 14.15 6.16 -8.07
C GLU A 70 15.25 5.27 -8.66
N GLU A 71 16.50 5.46 -8.25
CA GLU A 71 17.64 4.71 -8.79
C GLU A 71 17.53 3.20 -8.59
N THR A 72 16.84 2.78 -7.53
CA THR A 72 16.67 1.35 -7.21
C THR A 72 15.25 0.83 -7.44
N ASP A 73 14.33 1.68 -7.89
CA ASP A 73 12.89 1.39 -8.03
C ASP A 73 12.28 0.75 -6.76
N ARG A 74 12.45 1.42 -5.61
CA ARG A 74 12.02 0.89 -4.29
C ARG A 74 11.12 1.83 -3.52
N PHE A 75 10.13 1.27 -2.84
CA PHE A 75 9.30 1.97 -1.86
C PHE A 75 9.75 1.64 -0.43
N LEU A 76 9.78 2.65 0.43
CA LEU A 76 10.00 2.48 1.87
C LEU A 76 8.67 2.26 2.57
N ILE A 77 8.46 1.06 3.12
CA ILE A 77 7.30 0.73 3.96
C ILE A 77 7.66 0.98 5.43
N LEU A 78 6.87 1.81 6.11
CA LEU A 78 6.97 2.01 7.57
C LEU A 78 6.20 0.91 8.30
N ASP A 79 6.81 -0.28 8.39
CA ASP A 79 6.14 -1.46 8.95
C ASP A 79 5.73 -1.23 10.42
N VAL A 80 4.42 -1.25 10.68
CA VAL A 80 3.87 -1.02 12.02
C VAL A 80 4.09 -2.21 12.97
N SER A 81 4.51 -3.39 12.47
CA SER A 81 4.93 -4.55 13.29
C SER A 81 6.37 -4.40 13.77
N ARG A 82 6.67 -3.28 14.45
CA ARG A 82 8.04 -2.86 14.80
C ARG A 82 8.84 -3.87 15.65
N TYR A 83 8.14 -4.73 16.40
CA TYR A 83 8.75 -5.80 17.18
C TYR A 83 9.26 -6.97 16.32
N LYS A 84 8.83 -7.03 15.04
CA LYS A 84 9.11 -8.13 14.10
C LYS A 84 9.99 -7.68 12.94
N TYR A 85 9.70 -6.52 12.36
CA TYR A 85 10.45 -6.01 11.21
C TYR A 85 10.75 -4.51 11.37
N PRO A 86 11.95 -4.05 10.94
CA PRO A 86 12.20 -2.63 10.72
C PRO A 86 11.41 -2.14 9.49
N PRO A 87 11.37 -0.82 9.23
CA PRO A 87 11.00 -0.30 7.92
C PRO A 87 11.82 -0.97 6.81
N VAL A 88 11.19 -1.25 5.66
CA VAL A 88 11.84 -2.01 4.58
C VAL A 88 11.75 -1.29 3.25
N TRP A 89 12.81 -1.39 2.45
CA TRP A 89 12.82 -0.97 1.05
C TRP A 89 12.46 -2.15 0.14
N VAL A 90 11.26 -2.15 -0.40
CA VAL A 90 10.75 -3.20 -1.30
C VAL A 90 10.78 -2.73 -2.74
N LYS A 91 11.09 -3.60 -3.72
CA LYS A 91 11.01 -3.23 -5.14
C LYS A 91 9.56 -2.89 -5.51
N ALA A 92 9.36 -1.93 -6.41
CA ALA A 92 8.02 -1.56 -6.87
C ALA A 92 7.26 -2.75 -7.48
N GLU A 93 7.96 -3.57 -8.27
CA GLU A 93 7.38 -4.80 -8.86
C GLU A 93 6.94 -5.81 -7.79
N GLU A 94 7.77 -6.06 -6.78
CA GLU A 94 7.47 -7.00 -5.70
C GLU A 94 6.26 -6.52 -4.87
N LEU A 95 6.19 -5.21 -4.58
CA LEU A 95 5.05 -4.62 -3.88
C LEU A 95 3.78 -4.65 -4.73
N TRP A 96 3.86 -4.36 -6.03
CA TRP A 96 2.74 -4.45 -6.96
C TRP A 96 2.17 -5.88 -7.03
N GLN A 97 3.04 -6.89 -7.13
CA GLN A 97 2.63 -8.29 -7.05
C GLN A 97 1.99 -8.63 -5.70
N ALA A 98 2.51 -8.05 -4.60
CA ALA A 98 1.99 -8.25 -3.26
C ALA A 98 0.57 -7.72 -3.08
N ILE A 99 0.26 -6.55 -3.65
CA ILE A 99 -1.07 -5.94 -3.58
C ILE A 99 -2.06 -6.61 -4.55
N ALA A 100 -1.60 -7.22 -5.65
CA ALA A 100 -2.44 -7.93 -6.61
C ALA A 100 -2.97 -9.29 -6.10
N THR A 101 -2.54 -9.74 -4.93
CA THR A 101 -2.99 -11.01 -4.32
C THR A 101 -4.40 -10.92 -3.77
N ILE A 102 -5.17 -12.01 -3.86
CA ILE A 102 -6.54 -12.09 -3.31
C ILE A 102 -6.50 -12.19 -1.78
N ASP A 103 -7.32 -11.37 -1.11
CA ASP A 103 -7.63 -11.50 0.31
C ASP A 103 -8.83 -12.45 0.49
N SER A 104 -8.61 -13.55 1.23
CA SER A 104 -9.64 -14.56 1.49
C SER A 104 -10.82 -14.03 2.30
N THR A 105 -10.65 -12.93 3.05
CA THR A 105 -11.74 -12.35 3.83
C THR A 105 -12.70 -11.53 2.97
N SER A 106 -12.20 -10.76 1.98
CA SER A 106 -13.04 -9.95 1.10
C SER A 106 -13.43 -10.65 -0.20
N GLY A 107 -12.68 -11.67 -0.62
CA GLY A 107 -12.80 -12.27 -1.95
C GLY A 107 -12.31 -11.34 -3.08
N LYS A 108 -11.66 -10.22 -2.73
CA LYS A 108 -11.13 -9.22 -3.67
C LYS A 108 -9.61 -9.16 -3.59
N ALA A 109 -8.98 -8.50 -4.56
CA ALA A 109 -7.56 -8.18 -4.45
C ALA A 109 -7.30 -7.34 -3.19
N ARG A 110 -6.03 -7.31 -2.76
CA ARG A 110 -5.55 -6.26 -1.87
C ARG A 110 -5.29 -5.00 -2.73
N GLY A 111 -4.48 -4.06 -2.25
CA GLY A 111 -4.36 -2.79 -2.95
C GLY A 111 -3.67 -1.71 -2.12
N PHE A 112 -3.96 -0.48 -2.46
CA PHE A 112 -3.49 0.69 -1.74
C PHE A 112 -4.57 1.74 -1.66
N VAL A 113 -4.41 2.66 -0.71
CA VAL A 113 -5.30 3.79 -0.48
C VAL A 113 -4.49 5.07 -0.53
N LEU A 114 -4.91 6.02 -1.35
CA LEU A 114 -4.41 7.39 -1.33
C LEU A 114 -5.31 8.21 -0.41
N VAL A 115 -4.72 8.87 0.57
CA VAL A 115 -5.44 9.64 1.59
C VAL A 115 -5.04 11.10 1.49
N SER A 116 -6.04 11.98 1.50
CA SER A 116 -5.85 13.43 1.46
C SER A 116 -6.88 14.16 2.31
N PRO A 117 -6.65 15.44 2.67
CA PRO A 117 -7.67 16.25 3.33
C PRO A 117 -8.90 16.42 2.42
N ARG A 118 -10.07 16.61 3.03
CA ARG A 118 -11.26 17.09 2.31
C ARG A 118 -11.20 18.59 2.04
#